data_AF-A0A2K3KLL5-F1
#
_entry.id   AF-A0A2K3KLL5-F1
#
_cell.length_a   1.000
_cell.length_b   1.000
_cell.length_c   1.000
_cell.angle_alpha   90.00
_cell.angle_beta   90.00
_cell.angle_gamma   90.00
#
_symmetry.space_group_name_H-M   'P 1'
#
loop_
_entity.id
_entity.type
_entity.pdbx_description
1 polymer ?
#
loop_
_entity_poly.entity_id
_entity_poly.type
_entity_poly.pdbx_seq_one_letter_code
_entity_poly.pdbx_strand_id
1 'polypeptide(L)' 'MEEDAEVPLLLGRPFLATGRALIDVEIGELMFRLDNEQVCFKVFEATKFCGVVPECFNVDVLEDVAKDV' A
#
# COMPACT_ATOMS: atom_id res chain seq x y z
N MET A 1 0.33 27.51 -1.34
CA MET A 1 -0.68 26.63 -1.96
C MET A 1 -1.25 25.84 -0.81
N GLU A 2 -2.54 25.93 -0.57
CA GLU A 2 -3.19 25.15 0.49
C GLU A 2 -3.26 23.72 -0.03
N GLU A 3 -2.57 22.79 0.64
CA GLU A 3 -2.64 21.38 0.27
C GLU A 3 -4.05 20.90 0.63
N ASP A 4 -4.77 20.43 -0.38
CA ASP A 4 -6.14 19.98 -0.24
C ASP A 4 -6.15 18.63 0.51
N ALA A 5 -6.15 18.70 1.84
CA ALA A 5 -6.06 17.56 2.74
C ALA A 5 -7.25 16.58 2.63
N GLU A 6 -8.30 16.98 1.91
CA GLU A 6 -9.48 16.15 1.66
C GLU A 6 -9.34 15.22 0.45
N VAL A 7 -8.29 15.38 -0.38
CA VAL A 7 -8.08 14.52 -1.55
C VAL A 7 -7.21 13.31 -1.17
N PRO A 8 -7.73 12.07 -1.29
CA PRO A 8 -6.97 10.88 -0.94
C PRO A 8 -5.78 10.67 -1.88
N LEU A 9 -4.60 10.45 -1.31
CA LEU A 9 -3.37 10.16 -2.07
C LEU A 9 -3.36 8.68 -2.50
N LEU A 10 -3.50 8.44 -3.81
CA LEU A 10 -3.44 7.10 -4.38
C LEU A 10 -2.00 6.73 -4.76
N LEU A 11 -1.40 5.83 -3.98
CA LEU A 11 -0.07 5.30 -4.26
C LEU A 11 -0.15 4.15 -5.26
N GLY A 12 0.09 4.45 -6.53
CA GLY A 12 0.10 3.44 -7.59
C GLY A 12 1.30 2.48 -7.49
N ARG A 13 1.21 1.36 -8.22
CA ARG A 13 2.29 0.36 -8.33
C ARG A 13 3.66 0.95 -8.70
N PRO A 14 3.80 1.92 -9.63
CA PRO A 14 5.10 2.50 -9.94
C PRO A 14 5.76 3.19 -8.73
N PHE A 15 4.96 3.87 -7.90
CA PHE A 15 5.46 4.52 -6.69
C PHE A 15 5.89 3.49 -5.64
N LEU A 16 5.03 2.50 -5.39
CA LEU A 16 5.33 1.38 -4.49
C LEU A 16 6.60 0.63 -4.91
N ALA A 17 6.79 0.39 -6.21
CA ALA A 17 7.99 -0.25 -6.74
C ALA A 17 9.26 0.58 -6.52
N THR A 18 9.17 1.90 -6.69
CA THR A 18 10.31 2.82 -6.52
C THR A 18 10.83 2.79 -5.08
N GLY A 19 9.93 2.86 -4.10
CA GLY A 19 10.28 2.78 -2.67
C GLY A 19 10.42 1.34 -2.14
N ARG A 20 10.45 0.33 -3.03
CA ARG A 20 10.54 -1.10 -2.68
C ARG A 20 9.57 -1.48 -1.55
N ALA A 21 8.31 -1.07 -1.71
CA ALA A 21 7.31 -1.19 -0.68
C ALA A 21 7.07 -2.66 -0.29
N LEU A 22 6.95 -2.91 1.01
CA LEU A 22 6.48 -4.16 1.59
C LEU A 22 5.12 -3.91 2.23
N ILE A 23 4.15 -4.74 1.91
CA ILE A 23 2.77 -4.64 2.42
C ILE A 23 2.52 -5.89 3.24
N ASP A 24 2.38 -5.72 4.55
CA ASP A 24 1.87 -6.76 5.43
C ASP A 24 0.37 -6.54 5.60
N VAL A 25 -0.42 -7.40 4.94
CA VAL A 25 -1.89 -7.29 4.93
C VAL A 25 -2.50 -7.79 6.24
N GLU A 26 -1.87 -8.78 6.89
CA GLU A 26 -2.38 -9.35 8.14
C GLU A 26 -2.23 -8.36 9.28
N ILE A 27 -1.06 -7.71 9.38
CA ILE A 27 -0.77 -6.71 10.41
C ILE A 27 -1.32 -5.33 10.01
N GLY A 28 -1.43 -5.04 8.71
CA GLY A 28 -1.88 -3.75 8.20
C GLY A 28 -0.79 -2.70 8.14
N GLU A 29 0.43 -3.10 7.80
CA GLU A 29 1.60 -2.23 7.74
C GLU A 29 2.10 -2.07 6.31
N LEU A 30 2.42 -0.83 5.94
CA LEU A 30 3.07 -0.47 4.69
C LEU A 30 4.45 0.06 5.00
N MET A 31 5.49 -0.63 4.54
CA MET A 31 6.87 -0.26 4.75
C MET A 31 7.53 0.17 3.45
N PHE A 32 8.23 1.30 3.45
CA PHE A 32 9.08 1.74 2.34
C PHE A 32 10.55 1.68 2.74
N ARG A 33 11.42 1.39 1.77
CA ARG A 33 12.88 1.50 1.91
C ARG A 33 13.37 2.64 1.03
N LEU A 34 13.81 3.73 1.65
CA LEU A 34 14.42 4.88 0.98
C LEU A 34 15.83 5.04 1.52
N ASP A 35 16.84 5.05 0.65
CA ASP A 35 18.22 5.38 0.99
C ASP A 35 18.76 4.68 2.27
N ASN A 36 18.48 3.37 2.38
CA ASN A 36 18.80 2.49 3.52
C ASN A 36 18.02 2.76 4.82
N GLU A 37 17.15 3.75 4.85
CA GLU A 37 16.18 3.96 5.91
C GLU A 37 14.88 3.20 5.61
N GLN A 38 14.21 2.78 6.68
CA GLN A 38 12.90 2.12 6.61
C GLN A 38 11.86 3.02 7.25
N VAL A 39 10.80 3.31 6.50
CA VAL A 39 9.64 4.05 7.00
C VAL A 39 8.46 3.09 7.04
N CYS A 40 7.81 2.95 8.20
CA CYS A 40 6.64 2.10 8.39
C CYS A 40 5.39 2.95 8.66
N PHE A 41 4.31 2.62 7.98
CA PHE A 41 2.99 3.22 8.14
C PHE A 41 1.98 2.17 8.59
N LYS A 42 1.25 2.43 9.67
CA LYS A 42 0.13 1.60 10.12
C LYS A 42 -1.14 2.01 9.37
N VAL A 43 -1.51 1.23 8.37
CA VAL A 43 -2.59 1.56 7.44
C VAL A 43 -3.96 1.43 8.10
N PHE A 44 -4.19 0.38 8.91
CA PHE A 44 -5.47 0.21 9.60
C PHE A 44 -5.73 1.27 10.69
N GLU A 45 -4.67 1.78 11.33
CA GLU A 45 -4.81 2.90 12.26
C GLU A 45 -5.11 4.22 11.52
N ALA A 46 -4.49 4.43 10.35
CA ALA A 46 -4.75 5.57 9.47
C ALA A 46 -6.15 5.55 8.84
N THR A 47 -6.75 4.37 8.59
CA THR A 47 -8.13 4.28 8.08
C THR A 47 -9.20 4.78 9.07
N LYS A 48 -8.87 4.91 10.37
CA LYS A 48 -9.79 5.53 11.35
C LYS A 48 -10.01 7.02 11.10
N PHE A 49 -9.17 7.66 10.29
CA PHE A 49 -9.28 9.08 9.94
C PHE A 49 -10.09 9.33 8.65
N CYS A 50 -10.41 8.30 7.86
CA CYS A 50 -11.18 8.46 6.62
C CYS A 50 -12.54 7.76 6.79
N GLY A 51 -13.59 8.56 6.95
CA GLY A 51 -14.97 8.07 7.08
C GLY A 51 -15.41 7.29 5.84
N VAL A 52 -16.07 6.15 6.10
CA VAL A 52 -16.67 5.19 5.15
C VAL A 52 -15.66 4.33 4.39
N VAL A 53 -15.43 3.13 4.93
CA VAL A 53 -14.78 2.01 4.25
C VAL A 53 -15.61 1.57 3.03
N PRO A 54 -15.04 1.46 1.82
CA PRO A 54 -15.68 0.77 0.70
C PRO A 54 -15.78 -0.73 0.98
N GLU A 55 -16.91 -1.34 0.59
CA GLU A 55 -17.30 -2.70 0.95
C GLU A 55 -16.61 -3.83 0.16
N CYS A 56 -15.68 -3.53 -0.76
CA CYS A 56 -15.14 -4.56 -1.64
C CYS A 56 -13.68 -4.35 -2.05
N PHE A 57 -12.88 -5.39 -1.78
CA PHE A 57 -11.54 -5.60 -2.32
C PHE A 57 -11.56 -6.89 -3.14
N ASN A 58 -11.18 -6.83 -4.41
CA ASN A 58 -10.97 -8.01 -5.24
C ASN A 58 -9.47 -8.28 -5.36
N VAL A 59 -9.08 -9.53 -5.13
CA VAL A 59 -7.72 -10.05 -5.31
C VAL A 59 -7.79 -11.13 -6.38
N ASP A 60 -7.22 -10.86 -7.55
CA ASP A 60 -7.11 -11.86 -8.62
C ASP A 60 -5.74 -12.55 -8.54
N VAL A 61 -5.76 -13.88 -8.52
CA VAL A 61 -4.55 -14.71 -8.59
C VAL A 61 -4.15 -14.86 -10.07
N LEU A 62 -2.95 -14.41 -10.44
CA LEU A 62 -2.36 -14.75 -11.73
C LEU A 62 -1.48 -15.99 -11.54
N GLU A 63 -2.02 -17.17 -11.84
CA GLU A 63 -1.22 -18.39 -11.97
C GLU A 63 -0.45 -18.34 -13.30
N ASP A 64 0.84 -18.05 -13.24
CA ASP A 64 1.80 -18.65 -14.16
C ASP A 64 2.78 -19.45 -13.30
N VAL A 65 2.44 -20.72 -13.10
CA VAL A 65 3.32 -21.70 -12.46
C VAL A 65 4.56 -21.84 -13.36
N ALA A 66 5.70 -21.35 -12.89
CA ALA A 66 6.99 -21.62 -13.51
C ALA A 66 7.16 -23.14 -13.58
N LYS A 67 7.25 -23.67 -14.80
CA LYS A 67 7.67 -25.05 -15.00
C LYS A 67 9.18 -25.09 -14.78
N ASP A 68 9.62 -25.66 -13.68
CA ASP A 68 11.01 -26.05 -13.51
C ASP A 68 11.38 -27.02 -14.65
N VAL A 69 12.45 -26.67 -15.37
CA VAL A 69 13.00 -27.42 -16.53
C VAL A 69 13.88 -28.57 -16.06
#